data_AF-A0A562SRC9-F1
#
_entry.id   AF-A0A562SRC9-F1
#
_cell.length_a   1.000
_cell.length_b   1.000
_cell.length_c   1.000
_cell.angle_alpha   90.00
_cell.angle_beta   90.00
_cell.angle_gamma   90.00
#
_symmetry.space_group_name_H-M   'P 1'
#
loop_
_entity.id
_entity.type
_entity.pdbx_description
1 polymer ?
#
loop_
_entity_poly.entity_id
_entity_poly.type
_entity_poly.pdbx_seq_one_letter_code
_entity_poly.pdbx_strand_id
1 'polypeptide(L)' 'MQSKILSRLKTFRLLSIILLLLGAALLAFMVTVEGEPGAIPLFLCLTGILSFLFIQKKINAHAG' A
#
# COMPACT_ATOMS: atom_id res chain seq x y z
N MET A 1 3.76 22.73 13.46
CA MET A 1 4.66 21.71 12.87
C MET A 1 3.96 20.35 12.66
N GLN A 2 3.12 19.89 13.59
CA GLN A 2 2.42 18.59 13.51
C GLN A 2 1.42 18.45 12.32
N SER A 3 0.78 19.53 11.87
CA SER A 3 -0.16 19.48 10.73
C SER A 3 0.49 19.06 9.40
N LYS A 4 1.76 19.45 9.17
CA LYS A 4 2.53 19.05 7.97
C LYS A 4 2.91 17.56 7.99
N ILE A 5 3.09 16.98 9.18
CA ILE A 5 3.43 15.56 9.34
C ILE A 5 2.18 14.71 9.06
N LEU A 6 1.03 15.11 9.62
CA LEU A 6 -0.26 14.49 9.36
C LEU A 6 -0.67 14.55 7.89
N SER A 7 -0.46 15.67 7.20
CA SER A 7 -0.76 15.76 5.76
C SER A 7 0.12 14.83 4.93
N ARG A 8 1.44 14.77 5.21
CA ARG A 8 2.34 13.81 4.56
C ARG A 8 1.91 12.37 4.79
N LEU A 9 1.56 12.00 6.02
CA LEU A 9 1.10 10.66 6.35
C LEU A 9 -0.21 10.30 5.61
N LYS A 10 -1.13 11.24 5.44
CA LYS A 10 -2.33 11.06 4.60
C LYS A 10 -1.97 10.83 3.13
N THR A 11 -1.01 11.58 2.57
CA THR A 11 -0.52 11.35 1.20
C THR A 11 0.12 9.98 1.05
N PHE A 12 0.94 9.55 2.01
CA PHE A 12 1.54 8.22 2.02
C PHE A 12 0.50 7.10 2.15
N ARG A 13 -0.57 7.32 2.92
CA ARG A 13 -1.71 6.41 2.98
C ARG A 13 -2.41 6.27 1.62
N LEU A 14 -2.65 7.39 0.93
CA LEU A 14 -3.24 7.39 -0.40
C LEU A 14 -2.36 6.65 -1.42
N LEU A 15 -1.05 6.93 -1.41
CA LEU A 15 -0.05 6.21 -2.22
C LEU A 15 -0.07 4.70 -1.94
N SER A 16 -0.17 4.30 -0.67
CA SER A 16 -0.23 2.88 -0.30
C SER A 16 -1.49 2.21 -0.86
N ILE A 17 -2.64 2.89 -0.83
CA ILE A 17 -3.90 2.39 -1.42
C ILE A 17 -3.76 2.22 -2.94
N ILE A 18 -3.18 3.21 -3.62
CA ILE A 18 -2.95 3.15 -5.08
C ILE A 18 -2.05 1.96 -5.42
N LEU A 19 -0.95 1.78 -4.69
CA LEU A 19 -0.04 0.63 -4.83
C LEU A 19 -0.75 -0.71 -4.64
N LEU A 20 -1.64 -0.80 -3.66
CA LEU A 20 -2.41 -2.01 -3.38
C LEU A 20 -3.39 -2.34 -4.51
N LEU A 21 -4.08 -1.32 -5.05
CA LEU A 21 -4.95 -1.47 -6.22
C LEU A 21 -4.17 -1.88 -7.47
N LEU A 22 -3.00 -1.27 -7.69
CA LEU A 22 -2.13 -1.60 -8.82
C LEU A 22 -1.61 -3.04 -8.71
N GLY A 23 -1.16 -3.43 -7.52
CA GLY A 23 -0.74 -4.80 -7.22
C GLY A 23 -1.86 -5.80 -7.45
N ALA A 24 -3.07 -5.53 -6.96
CA ALA A 24 -4.23 -6.39 -7.16
C ALA A 24 -4.63 -6.50 -8.65
N ALA A 25 -4.59 -5.40 -9.39
CA ALA A 25 -4.88 -5.40 -10.83
C ALA A 25 -3.86 -6.23 -11.62
N LEU A 26 -2.56 -6.11 -11.29
CA LEU A 26 -1.50 -6.90 -11.90
C LEU A 26 -1.59 -8.39 -11.54
N LEU A 27 -2.00 -8.71 -10.30
CA LEU A 27 -2.21 -10.08 -9.85
C LEU A 27 -3.39 -10.70 -10.62
N ALA A 28 -4.49 -9.96 -10.76
CA ALA A 28 -5.63 -10.39 -11.56
C ALA A 28 -5.23 -10.60 -13.03
N PHE A 29 -4.45 -9.69 -13.61
CA PHE A 29 -3.93 -9.84 -14.98
C PHE A 29 -3.11 -11.13 -15.14
N MET A 30 -2.10 -11.36 -14.28
CA MET A 30 -1.28 -12.58 -14.33
C MET A 30 -2.11 -13.86 -14.16
N VAL A 31 -3.05 -13.89 -13.22
CA VAL A 31 -3.93 -15.05 -13.04
C VAL A 31 -4.80 -15.27 -14.29
N THR A 32 -5.30 -14.22 -14.93
CA THR A 32 -6.15 -14.35 -16.13
C THR A 32 -5.38 -14.72 -17.40
N VAL A 33 -4.15 -14.24 -17.56
CA VAL A 33 -3.36 -14.40 -18.79
C VAL A 33 -2.42 -15.60 -18.71
N GLU A 34 -1.74 -15.77 -17.58
CA GLU A 34 -0.70 -16.78 -17.37
C GLU A 34 -1.22 -17.98 -16.56
N GLY A 35 -2.42 -17.88 -15.95
CA GLY A 35 -3.03 -18.96 -15.17
C GLY A 35 -2.40 -19.17 -13.80
N GLU A 36 -1.40 -18.37 -13.43
CA GLU A 36 -0.69 -18.44 -12.17
C GLU A 36 -0.56 -17.07 -11.49
N PRO A 37 -0.52 -17.03 -10.14
CA PRO A 37 -0.30 -15.78 -9.42
C PRO A 37 1.17 -15.35 -9.55
N GLY A 38 1.39 -14.27 -10.30
CA GLY A 38 2.72 -13.69 -10.48
C GLY A 38 3.40 -13.25 -9.18
N ALA A 39 4.68 -13.61 -9.04
CA ALA A 39 5.51 -13.22 -7.90
C ALA A 39 5.69 -11.69 -7.76
N ILE A 40 5.81 -10.98 -8.88
CA ILE A 40 5.97 -9.52 -8.91
C ILE A 40 4.72 -8.81 -8.34
N PRO A 41 3.49 -9.07 -8.82
CA PRO A 41 2.29 -8.49 -8.24
C PRO A 41 2.08 -8.84 -6.77
N LEU A 42 2.38 -10.09 -6.37
CA LEU A 42 2.33 -10.52 -4.96
C LEU A 42 3.26 -9.70 -4.08
N PHE A 43 4.51 -9.47 -4.53
CA PHE A 43 5.48 -8.65 -3.82
C PHE A 43 5.02 -7.19 -3.71
N LEU A 44 4.40 -6.65 -4.77
CA LEU A 44 3.81 -5.30 -4.76
C LEU A 44 2.68 -5.18 -3.72
N CYS A 45 1.79 -6.17 -3.65
CA CYS A 45 0.73 -6.22 -2.64
C CYS A 45 1.31 -6.28 -1.22
N LEU A 46 2.27 -7.16 -0.98
CA LEU A 46 2.93 -7.32 0.32
C LEU A 46 3.61 -6.03 0.80
N THR A 47 4.38 -5.39 -0.08
CA THR A 47 5.07 -4.13 0.25
C THR A 47 4.09 -2.98 0.49
N GLY A 48 3.00 -2.91 -0.28
CA GLY A 48 1.91 -1.95 -0.06
C GLY A 48 1.20 -2.14 1.29
N ILE A 49 0.89 -3.39 1.65
CA ILE A 49 0.28 -3.74 2.95
C ILE A 49 1.20 -3.35 4.12
N LEU A 50 2.49 -3.72 4.04
CA LEU A 50 3.45 -3.42 5.09
C LEU A 50 3.63 -1.91 5.30
N SER A 51 3.76 -1.14 4.21
CA SER A 51 3.82 0.33 4.29
C SER A 51 2.56 0.91 4.93
N PHE A 52 1.37 0.45 4.50
CA PHE A 52 0.10 0.93 5.05
C PHE A 52 0.02 0.70 6.56
N LEU A 53 0.34 -0.50 7.04
CA LEU A 53 0.32 -0.84 8.46
C LEU A 53 1.32 -0.01 9.27
N PHE A 54 2.52 0.22 8.72
CA PHE A 54 3.55 1.04 9.38
C PHE A 54 3.12 2.51 9.49
N ILE A 55 2.57 3.08 8.42
CA ILE A 55 2.05 4.45 8.40
C ILE A 55 0.87 4.59 9.36
N GLN A 56 -0.05 3.63 9.39
CA GLN A 56 -1.21 3.66 10.27
C GLN A 56 -0.79 3.64 11.76
N LYS A 57 0.18 2.79 12.12
CA LYS A 57 0.75 2.77 13.47
C LYS A 57 1.42 4.10 13.82
N LYS A 58 2.17 4.70 12.89
CA LYS A 58 2.84 5.98 13.10
C LYS A 58 1.87 7.16 13.25
N ILE A 59 0.76 7.17 12.50
CA ILE A 59 -0.33 8.14 12.65
C ILE A 59 -0.95 8.03 14.05
N ASN A 60 -1.32 6.81 14.46
CA ASN A 60 -1.96 6.58 15.76
C ASN A 60 -1.03 6.97 16.92
N ALA A 61 0.28 6.73 16.80
CA ALA A 61 1.27 7.11 17.81
C ALA A 61 1.50 8.64 17.92
N HIS A 62 1.15 9.42 16.90
CA HIS A 62 1.26 10.90 16.92
C HIS A 62 -0.07 11.59 17.22
N ALA A 63 -1.16 10.83 17.33
CA ALA A 63 -2.50 11.34 17.62
C ALA A 63 -2.93 11.09 19.08
N GLY A 64 -2.08 10.44 19.89
CA GLY A 64 -2.25 10.20 21.32
C GLY A 64 -1.36 11.08 22.17
#